data_AF-N6UJ65-F1
#
_entry.id   AF-N6UJ65-F1
#
_cell.length_a   1.000
_cell.length_b   1.000
_cell.length_c   1.000
_cell.angle_alpha   90.00
_cell.angle_beta   90.00
_cell.angle_gamma   90.00
#
_symmetry.space_group_name_H-M   'P 1'
#
loop_
_entity.id
_entity.type
_entity.pdbx_description
1 polymer ?
#
loop_
_entity_poly.entity_id
_entity_poly.type
_entity_poly.pdbx_seq_one_letter_code
_entity_poly.pdbx_strand_id
1 'polypeptide(L)'
;MWNMMCDVMPTISEDSISQRSSQFSGEDANFEQLMVSMLDERDKLMDSLRETQERLGETEIKLSEVEKERDSLQRQIAANLPQMLS
;
A
#
# COMPACT_ATOMS: atom_id res chain seq x y z
N MET A 1 21.84 36.50 8.56
CA MET A 1 21.56 35.87 7.24
C MET A 1 22.59 34.77 7.06
N TRP A 2 22.14 33.52 7.03
CA TRP A 2 23.00 32.33 7.07
C TRP A 2 23.79 32.16 5.78
N ASN A 3 25.10 31.94 5.92
CA ASN A 3 26.03 31.72 4.84
C ASN A 3 25.78 30.32 4.23
N MET A 4 25.32 30.28 2.97
CA MET A 4 25.15 29.05 2.20
C MET A 4 26.53 28.55 1.75
N MET A 5 27.22 27.81 2.62
CA MET A 5 28.37 27.02 2.19
C MET A 5 27.84 25.66 1.74
N CYS A 6 27.74 25.43 0.42
CA CYS A 6 27.54 24.10 -0.13
C CYS A 6 28.81 23.29 0.18
N ASP A 7 28.80 22.55 1.29
CA ASP A 7 29.89 21.62 1.62
C ASP A 7 30.00 20.56 0.53
N VAL A 8 31.05 20.67 -0.28
CA VAL A 8 31.48 19.63 -1.22
C VAL A 8 31.98 18.44 -0.41
N MET A 9 31.38 17.28 -0.61
CA MET A 9 31.81 16.04 0.05
C MET A 9 33.23 15.67 -0.40
N PRO A 10 34.15 15.35 0.53
CA PRO A 10 35.48 14.90 0.15
C PRO A 10 35.39 13.54 -0.57
N THR A 11 36.12 13.40 -1.67
CA THR A 11 36.23 12.15 -2.42
C THR A 11 37.11 11.17 -1.64
N ILE A 12 36.59 9.98 -1.35
CA ILE A 12 37.29 8.92 -0.60
C ILE A 12 38.18 8.13 -1.58
N SER A 13 39.47 7.95 -1.27
CA SER A 13 40.41 7.18 -2.11
C SER A 13 40.10 5.67 -2.07
N GLU A 14 39.83 5.06 -3.23
CA GLU A 14 39.46 3.64 -3.38
C GLU A 14 40.62 2.64 -3.21
N ASP A 15 41.89 3.08 -3.24
CA ASP A 15 43.05 2.18 -3.29
C ASP A 15 43.27 1.33 -2.02
N SER A 16 42.63 1.66 -0.89
CA SER A 16 42.71 0.85 0.34
C SER A 16 41.62 -0.23 0.45
N ILE A 17 40.62 -0.22 -0.45
CA ILE A 17 39.48 -1.14 -0.42
C ILE A 17 39.81 -2.51 -1.00
N SER A 18 40.70 -2.57 -2.00
CA SER A 18 40.95 -3.79 -2.78
C SER A 18 41.57 -4.94 -2.00
N GLN A 19 42.17 -4.69 -0.82
CA GLN A 19 42.81 -5.73 -0.01
C GLN A 19 41.94 -6.21 1.17
N ARG A 20 40.87 -5.48 1.51
CA ARG A 20 39.85 -5.89 2.52
C ARG A 20 38.54 -6.37 1.89
N SER A 21 38.33 -6.08 0.60
CA SER A 21 37.11 -6.40 -0.13
C SER A 21 36.86 -7.90 -0.29
N SER A 22 37.90 -8.75 -0.37
CA SER A 22 37.69 -10.19 -0.58
C SER A 22 36.96 -10.90 0.57
N GLN A 23 36.91 -10.31 1.77
CA GLN A 23 36.20 -10.87 2.93
C GLN A 23 34.84 -10.20 3.17
N PHE A 24 34.64 -8.96 2.68
CA PHE A 24 33.42 -8.16 2.85
C PHE A 24 32.45 -8.28 1.66
N SER A 25 32.93 -8.63 0.46
CA SER A 25 32.10 -8.79 -0.75
C SER A 25 31.01 -9.88 -0.64
N GLY A 26 31.20 -10.87 0.24
CA GLY A 26 30.17 -11.89 0.50
C GLY A 26 29.02 -11.40 1.37
N GLU A 27 29.27 -10.42 2.24
CA GLU A 27 28.26 -9.78 3.08
C GLU A 27 27.48 -8.74 2.28
N ASP A 28 28.14 -7.92 1.46
CA ASP A 28 27.47 -6.97 0.54
C ASP A 28 26.49 -7.67 -0.40
N ALA A 29 26.89 -8.80 -1.01
CA ALA A 29 26.00 -9.60 -1.86
C ALA A 29 24.78 -10.16 -1.09
N ASN A 30 24.94 -10.47 0.20
CA ASN A 30 23.84 -10.92 1.05
C ASN A 30 22.84 -9.80 1.33
N PHE A 31 23.34 -8.59 1.63
CA PHE A 31 22.52 -7.40 1.85
C PHE A 31 21.78 -6.98 0.57
N GLU A 32 22.44 -7.03 -0.59
CA GLU A 32 21.80 -6.76 -1.88
C GLU A 32 20.65 -7.74 -2.16
N GLN A 33 20.87 -9.04 -1.95
CA GLN A 33 19.83 -10.05 -2.15
C GLN A 33 18.66 -9.87 -1.17
N LEU A 34 18.92 -9.51 0.09
CA LEU A 34 17.88 -9.19 1.07
C LEU A 34 17.09 -7.96 0.64
N MET A 35 17.76 -6.92 0.13
CA MET A 35 17.11 -5.71 -0.37
C MET A 35 16.18 -6.03 -1.56
N VAL A 36 16.64 -6.83 -2.52
CA VAL A 36 15.80 -7.28 -3.65
C VAL A 36 14.57 -8.03 -3.13
N SER A 37 14.77 -8.95 -2.19
CA SER A 37 13.68 -9.75 -1.61
C SER A 37 12.65 -8.86 -0.89
N MET A 38 13.12 -7.85 -0.14
CA MET A 38 12.27 -6.88 0.55
C MET A 38 11.50 -5.98 -0.43
N LEU A 39 12.11 -5.57 -1.53
CA LEU A 39 11.44 -4.79 -2.58
C LEU A 39 10.36 -5.63 -3.28
N ASP A 40 10.66 -6.90 -3.60
CA ASP A 40 9.69 -7.82 -4.18
C ASP A 40 8.51 -8.09 -3.23
N GLU A 41 8.77 -8.26 -1.94
CA GLU A 41 7.72 -8.43 -0.93
C GLU A 41 6.86 -7.18 -0.77
N ARG A 42 7.49 -5.99 -0.75
CA ARG A 42 6.77 -4.71 -0.74
C ARG A 42 5.86 -4.59 -1.95
N ASP A 43 6.34 -4.94 -3.14
CA ASP A 43 5.57 -4.81 -4.37
C ASP A 43 4.38 -5.79 -4.37
N LYS A 44 4.56 -7.03 -3.90
CA LYS A 44 3.46 -7.99 -3.68
C LYS A 44 2.43 -7.48 -2.67
N LEU A 45 2.88 -6.86 -1.57
CA LEU A 45 1.99 -6.29 -0.57
C LEU A 45 1.19 -5.10 -1.14
N MET A 46 1.82 -4.26 -1.95
CA MET A 46 1.15 -3.16 -2.64
C MET A 46 0.10 -3.65 -3.62
N ASP A 47 0.40 -4.69 -4.41
CA ASP A 47 -0.57 -5.30 -5.33
C ASP A 47 -1.77 -5.91 -4.58
N SER A 48 -1.50 -6.65 -3.49
CA SER A 48 -2.54 -7.24 -2.64
C SER A 48 -3.41 -6.19 -1.96
N LEU A 49 -2.81 -5.09 -1.49
CA LEU A 49 -3.54 -3.96 -0.92
C LEU A 49 -4.47 -3.34 -1.95
N ARG A 50 -3.99 -3.13 -3.18
CA ARG A 50 -4.77 -2.56 -4.28
C ARG A 50 -5.94 -3.45 -4.66
N GLU A 51 -5.72 -4.77 -4.79
CA GLU A 51 -6.78 -5.74 -5.07
C GLU A 51 -7.85 -5.74 -3.96
N THR A 52 -7.40 -5.70 -2.70
CA THR A 52 -8.31 -5.68 -1.55
C THR A 52 -9.15 -4.40 -1.53
N GLN A 53 -8.56 -3.25 -1.86
CA GLN A 53 -9.28 -1.97 -1.95
C GLN A 53 -10.30 -1.97 -3.10
N GLU A 54 -9.97 -2.54 -4.24
CA GLU A 54 -10.91 -2.68 -5.36
C GLU A 54 -12.11 -3.56 -4.97
N ARG A 55 -11.86 -4.73 -4.39
CA ARG A 55 -12.90 -5.63 -3.89
C ARG A 55 -13.77 -5.00 -2.80
N LEU A 56 -13.17 -4.19 -1.92
CA LEU A 56 -13.91 -3.42 -0.93
C LEU A 56 -14.85 -2.43 -1.62
N GLY A 57 -14.37 -1.65 -2.58
CA GLY A 57 -15.19 -0.70 -3.34
C GLY A 57 -16.35 -1.38 -4.07
N GLU A 58 -16.14 -2.53 -4.69
CA GLU A 58 -17.23 -3.32 -5.30
C GLU A 58 -18.28 -3.76 -4.27
N THR A 59 -17.84 -4.15 -3.07
CA THR A 59 -18.72 -4.60 -2.00
C THR A 59 -19.54 -3.43 -1.44
N GLU A 60 -18.95 -2.26 -1.30
CA GLU A 60 -19.65 -1.03 -0.87
C GLU A 60 -20.72 -0.60 -1.88
N ILE A 61 -20.45 -0.71 -3.18
CA ILE A 61 -21.44 -0.44 -4.23
C ILE A 61 -22.63 -1.39 -4.09
N LYS A 62 -22.36 -2.71 -4.01
CA LYS A 62 -23.42 -3.73 -3.84
C LYS A 62 -24.23 -3.51 -2.56
N LEU A 63 -23.58 -3.12 -1.47
CA LEU A 63 -24.26 -2.78 -0.22
C LEU A 63 -25.24 -1.62 -0.43
N SER A 64 -24.81 -0.54 -1.11
CA SER A 64 -25.67 0.60 -1.40
C SER A 64 -26.89 0.21 -2.26
N GLU A 65 -26.72 -0.69 -3.23
CA GLU A 65 -27.82 -1.22 -4.04
C GLU A 65 -28.83 -2.00 -3.20
N VAL A 66 -28.35 -2.92 -2.36
CA VAL A 66 -29.21 -3.71 -1.45
C VAL A 66 -29.93 -2.81 -0.45
N GLU A 67 -29.29 -1.76 0.07
CA GLU A 67 -29.95 -0.79 0.95
C GLU A 67 -31.08 -0.04 0.23
N LYS A 68 -30.87 0.37 -1.02
CA LYS A 68 -31.94 1.02 -1.83
C LYS A 68 -33.10 0.07 -2.08
N GLU A 69 -32.83 -1.21 -2.37
CA GLU A 69 -33.86 -2.23 -2.53
C GLU A 69 -34.65 -2.45 -1.25
N ARG A 70 -33.96 -2.58 -0.10
CA ARG A 70 -34.59 -2.67 1.22
C ARG A 70 -35.52 -1.49 1.48
N ASP A 71 -35.05 -0.27 1.25
CA ASP A 71 -35.84 0.94 1.48
C ASP A 71 -37.02 1.06 0.51
N SER A 72 -36.87 0.58 -0.73
CA SER A 72 -37.98 0.46 -1.69
C SER A 72 -39.04 -0.53 -1.20
N LEU A 73 -38.63 -1.72 -0.75
CA LEU A 73 -39.53 -2.74 -0.22
C LEU A 73 -40.23 -2.26 1.05
N GLN A 74 -39.52 -1.60 1.96
CA GLN A 74 -40.14 -1.02 3.17
C GLN A 74 -41.21 0.01 2.83
N ARG A 75 -40.97 0.89 1.85
CA ARG A 75 -41.98 1.84 1.37
C ARG A 75 -43.18 1.14 0.74
N GLN A 76 -42.96 0.09 -0.05
CA GLN A 76 -44.04 -0.70 -0.62
C GLN A 76 -44.89 -1.36 0.46
N ILE A 77 -44.28 -1.95 1.49
CA ILE A 77 -44.98 -2.54 2.64
C ILE A 77 -45.80 -1.46 3.35
N ALA A 78 -45.21 -0.31 3.67
CA ALA A 78 -45.91 0.78 4.34
C ALA A 78 -47.09 1.33 3.53
N ALA A 79 -46.98 1.37 2.20
CA ALA A 79 -48.06 1.82 1.31
C ALA A 79 -49.19 0.79 1.14
N ASN A 80 -48.89 -0.51 1.25
CA ASN A 80 -49.87 -1.58 1.06
C ASN A 80 -50.44 -2.13 2.37
N LEU A 81 -49.88 -1.77 3.52
CA LEU A 81 -50.47 -2.12 4.80
C LEU A 81 -51.70 -1.21 5.03
N PRO A 82 -52.91 -1.77 5.14
CA PRO A 82 -54.10 -0.96 5.35
C PRO A 82 -53.96 -0.17 6.65
N GLN A 83 -54.32 1.12 6.62
CA GLN A 83 -54.33 2.01 7.78
C GLN A 83 -55.40 1.55 8.79
N MET A 84 -55.16 0.44 9.49
CA MET A 84 -56.15 -0.21 10.37
C MET A 84 -56.18 0.36 11.79
N LEU A 85 -55.78 1.62 11.98
CA LEU A 85 -55.78 2.30 13.29
C LEU A 85 -56.09 3.80 13.17
N SER A 86 -57.23 4.16 12.57
CA SER A 86 -57.89 5.45 12.78
C SER A 86 -59.36 5.25 13.11
#